data_AF-A0A399ERJ8-F1
#
_entry.id   AF-A0A399ERJ8-F1
#
_cell.length_a   1.000
_cell.length_b   1.000
_cell.length_c   1.000
_cell.angle_alpha   90.00
_cell.angle_beta   90.00
_cell.angle_gamma   90.00
#
_symmetry.space_group_name_H-M   'P 1'
#
loop_
_entity.id
_entity.type
_entity.pdbx_description
1 polymer ?
#
loop_
_entity_poly.entity_id
_entity_poly.type
_entity_poly.pdbx_seq_one_letter_code
_entity_poly.pdbx_strand_id
1 'polypeptide(L)'
;MDTQWPRWEVFKQDTPSKPHQAVGSVHAADPFHALLTARNVFARRPQAVSMWVAPASAILSVTKEELAEGRELKPSTFDLKPSTYYVFRKTSHKRSMTFVDYVGELEAPSPEDALKLAIERFTDAPALAWWVVPASSVTKSEDSPETVESWFAPAKDKTYKQQSYYGLVGAHAGKHKRTQGDDDE
;
A
#
# COMPACT_ATOMS: atom_id res chain seq x y z
N MET A 1 -27.02 -5.28 -15.08
CA MET A 1 -25.93 -4.30 -15.29
C MET A 1 -25.17 -4.25 -13.98
N ASP A 2 -23.88 -4.56 -13.99
CA ASP A 2 -23.06 -4.44 -12.77
C ASP A 2 -22.93 -2.96 -12.42
N THR A 3 -23.58 -2.55 -11.34
CA THR A 3 -23.59 -1.16 -10.85
C THR A 3 -22.38 -0.86 -9.96
N GLN A 4 -21.43 -1.79 -9.86
CA GLN A 4 -20.24 -1.62 -9.02
C GLN A 4 -19.14 -0.88 -9.79
N TRP A 5 -18.54 0.12 -9.16
CA TRP A 5 -17.35 0.80 -9.68
C TRP A 5 -16.19 -0.18 -9.88
N PRO A 6 -15.25 0.11 -10.80
CA PRO A 6 -14.11 -0.76 -11.04
C PRO A 6 -13.23 -0.89 -9.79
N ARG A 7 -12.55 -2.05 -9.68
CA ARG A 7 -11.65 -2.36 -8.57
C ARG A 7 -10.23 -1.84 -8.85
N TRP A 8 -9.63 -1.26 -7.82
CA TRP A 8 -8.27 -0.75 -7.80
C TRP A 8 -7.47 -1.44 -6.71
N GLU A 9 -6.29 -1.93 -7.02
CA GLU A 9 -5.34 -2.42 -6.01
C GLU A 9 -4.54 -1.24 -5.45
N VAL A 10 -4.29 -1.27 -4.15
CA VAL A 10 -3.63 -0.21 -3.39
C VAL A 10 -2.26 -0.67 -2.94
N PHE A 11 -1.24 0.11 -3.27
CA PHE A 11 0.13 -0.09 -2.82
C PHE A 11 0.50 1.03 -1.85
N LYS A 12 1.07 0.67 -0.71
CA LYS A 12 1.41 1.60 0.36
C LYS A 12 2.86 1.43 0.75
N GLN A 13 3.54 2.54 0.98
CA GLN A 13 4.85 2.56 1.59
C GLN A 13 4.74 3.07 3.03
N ASP A 14 5.17 2.25 3.99
CA ASP A 14 5.07 2.60 5.42
C ASP A 14 6.16 3.59 5.87
N THR A 15 7.38 3.38 5.40
CA THR A 15 8.55 4.22 5.70
C THR A 15 9.38 4.41 4.42
N PRO A 16 10.15 5.51 4.27
CA PRO A 16 10.92 5.75 3.04
C PRO A 16 11.93 4.64 2.72
N SER A 17 12.37 3.88 3.73
CA SER A 17 13.30 2.75 3.60
C SER A 17 12.65 1.42 3.20
N LYS A 18 11.32 1.32 3.23
CA LYS A 18 10.60 0.10 2.88
C LYS A 18 10.07 0.16 1.45
N PRO A 19 9.92 -0.98 0.77
CA PRO A 19 9.25 -1.01 -0.53
C PRO A 19 7.76 -0.69 -0.37
N HIS A 20 7.11 -0.31 -1.48
CA HIS A 20 5.65 -0.31 -1.57
C HIS A 20 5.13 -1.73 -1.45
N GLN A 21 4.06 -1.92 -0.68
CA GLN A 21 3.44 -3.22 -0.45
C GLN A 21 1.97 -3.15 -0.82
N ALA A 22 1.44 -4.19 -1.46
CA ALA A 22 0.00 -4.28 -1.73
C ALA A 22 -0.76 -4.53 -0.42
N VAL A 23 -1.61 -3.58 -0.03
CA VAL A 23 -2.33 -3.57 1.26
C VAL A 23 -3.82 -3.93 1.14
N GLY A 24 -4.35 -3.94 -0.08
CA GLY A 24 -5.75 -4.29 -0.35
C GLY A 24 -6.28 -3.61 -1.60
N SER A 25 -7.61 -3.58 -1.73
CA SER A 25 -8.29 -2.97 -2.87
C SER A 25 -9.40 -2.01 -2.45
N VAL A 26 -9.78 -1.12 -3.37
CA VAL A 26 -10.91 -0.19 -3.25
C VAL A 26 -11.72 -0.22 -4.55
N HIS A 27 -12.99 0.18 -4.48
CA HIS A 27 -13.80 0.45 -5.66
C HIS A 27 -13.94 1.97 -5.84
N ALA A 28 -13.66 2.46 -7.05
CA ALA A 28 -13.67 3.89 -7.34
C ALA A 28 -13.91 4.13 -8.83
N ALA A 29 -14.52 5.27 -9.16
CA ALA A 29 -14.86 5.62 -10.54
C ALA A 29 -13.64 5.94 -11.42
N ASP A 30 -12.58 6.48 -10.84
CA ASP A 30 -11.38 6.98 -11.52
C ASP A 30 -10.14 6.90 -10.60
N PRO A 31 -8.91 7.11 -11.11
CA PRO A 31 -7.69 6.95 -10.32
C PRO A 31 -7.54 7.94 -9.15
N PHE A 32 -8.02 9.18 -9.29
CA PHE A 32 -7.92 10.17 -8.21
C PHE A 32 -8.90 9.84 -7.08
N HIS A 33 -10.11 9.42 -7.43
CA HIS A 33 -11.06 8.87 -6.47
C HIS A 33 -10.47 7.64 -5.77
N ALA A 34 -9.82 6.74 -6.50
CA ALA A 34 -9.16 5.57 -5.90
C ALA A 34 -8.09 5.97 -4.88
N LEU A 35 -7.23 6.96 -5.18
CA LEU A 35 -6.22 7.47 -4.24
C LEU A 35 -6.85 8.06 -2.97
N LEU A 36 -7.89 8.87 -3.10
CA LEU A 36 -8.57 9.49 -1.95
C LEU A 36 -9.23 8.44 -1.05
N THR A 37 -9.90 7.45 -1.65
CA THR A 37 -10.50 6.34 -0.91
C THR A 37 -9.42 5.50 -0.24
N ALA A 38 -8.34 5.18 -0.96
CA ALA A 38 -7.20 4.46 -0.43
C ALA A 38 -6.57 5.17 0.78
N ARG A 39 -6.35 6.49 0.69
CA ARG A 39 -5.86 7.32 1.80
C ARG A 39 -6.73 7.18 3.04
N ASN A 40 -8.06 7.29 2.87
CA ASN A 40 -8.99 7.24 4.01
C ASN A 40 -8.98 5.87 4.71
N VAL A 41 -8.77 4.78 3.95
CA VAL A 41 -8.80 3.41 4.46
C VAL A 41 -7.45 2.96 5.01
N PHE A 42 -6.35 3.20 4.28
CA PHE A 42 -5.05 2.55 4.53
C PHE A 42 -3.97 3.45 5.14
N ALA A 43 -4.15 4.78 5.19
CA ALA A 43 -3.09 5.68 5.66
C ALA A 43 -2.90 5.71 7.19
N ARG A 44 -3.82 5.11 7.98
CA ARG A 44 -3.91 5.37 9.43
C ARG A 44 -3.04 4.47 10.32
N ARG A 45 -2.97 3.15 10.11
CA ARG A 45 -2.14 2.22 10.92
C ARG A 45 -1.75 0.97 10.12
N PRO A 46 -0.45 0.68 9.87
CA PRO A 46 0.74 1.50 10.21
C PRO A 46 0.73 2.87 9.47
N GLN A 47 1.66 3.77 9.82
CA GLN A 47 1.83 5.05 9.11
C GLN A 47 2.09 4.82 7.61
N ALA A 48 1.78 5.81 6.76
CA ALA A 48 2.09 5.81 5.33
C ALA A 48 3.00 6.99 5.00
N VAL A 49 3.83 6.87 3.98
CA VAL A 49 4.60 7.98 3.39
C VAL A 49 4.38 8.14 1.89
N SER A 50 3.86 7.10 1.23
CA SER A 50 3.51 7.12 -0.20
C SER A 50 2.38 6.12 -0.47
N MET A 51 1.51 6.44 -1.43
CA MET A 51 0.42 5.57 -1.86
C MET A 51 0.30 5.55 -3.37
N TRP A 52 0.17 4.35 -3.95
CA TRP A 52 -0.12 4.14 -5.37
C TRP A 52 -1.41 3.35 -5.53
N VAL A 53 -2.07 3.55 -6.66
CA VAL A 53 -3.23 2.76 -7.08
C VAL A 53 -3.07 2.32 -8.52
N ALA A 54 -3.53 1.13 -8.83
CA ALA A 54 -3.61 0.62 -10.20
C ALA A 54 -4.94 -0.13 -10.42
N PRO A 55 -5.54 -0.07 -11.62
CA PRO A 55 -6.70 -0.88 -11.93
C PRO A 55 -6.39 -2.36 -11.76
N ALA A 56 -7.26 -3.12 -11.09
CA ALA A 56 -7.06 -4.56 -10.92
C ALA A 56 -6.98 -5.30 -12.27
N SER A 57 -7.66 -4.77 -13.30
CA SER A 57 -7.63 -5.30 -14.67
C SER A 57 -6.30 -5.09 -15.39
N ALA A 58 -5.44 -4.18 -14.91
CA ALA A 58 -4.13 -3.91 -15.49
C ALA A 58 -3.01 -4.75 -14.86
N ILE A 59 -3.31 -5.53 -13.82
CA ILE A 59 -2.33 -6.30 -13.07
C ILE A 59 -2.30 -7.72 -13.61
N LEU A 60 -1.18 -8.09 -14.23
CA LEU A 60 -0.90 -9.49 -14.52
C LEU A 60 -0.43 -10.17 -13.23
N SER A 61 -1.26 -11.08 -12.69
CA SER A 61 -0.94 -11.89 -11.52
C SER A 61 -0.72 -13.35 -11.94
N VAL A 62 0.40 -13.93 -11.50
CA VAL A 62 0.72 -15.33 -11.74
C VAL A 62 1.29 -15.97 -10.46
N THR A 63 0.74 -17.10 -10.03
CA THR A 63 1.26 -17.85 -8.88
C THR A 63 2.37 -18.82 -9.29
N LYS A 64 3.12 -19.32 -8.31
CA LYS A 64 4.14 -20.34 -8.53
C LYS A 64 3.55 -21.62 -9.13
N GLU A 65 2.35 -22.00 -8.70
CA GLU A 65 1.64 -23.18 -9.18
C GLU A 65 1.25 -23.02 -10.65
N GLU A 66 0.70 -21.86 -11.02
CA GLU A 66 0.34 -21.56 -12.42
C GLU A 66 1.56 -21.56 -13.36
N LEU A 67 2.73 -21.10 -12.87
CA LEU A 67 3.99 -21.19 -13.61
C LEU A 67 4.42 -22.64 -13.81
N ALA A 68 4.27 -23.48 -12.78
CA ALA A 68 4.64 -24.91 -12.84
C ALA A 68 3.72 -25.71 -13.76
N GLU A 69 2.44 -25.33 -13.83
CA GLU A 69 1.44 -25.93 -14.71
C GLU A 69 1.55 -25.44 -16.17
N GLY A 70 2.44 -24.48 -16.45
CA GLY A 70 2.66 -23.97 -17.80
C GLY A 70 1.47 -23.17 -18.33
N ARG A 71 0.82 -22.36 -17.47
CA ARG A 71 -0.32 -21.52 -17.87
C ARG A 71 0.01 -20.71 -19.13
N GLU A 72 -0.74 -20.95 -20.20
CA GLU A 72 -0.66 -20.12 -21.41
C GLU A 72 -1.15 -18.71 -21.10
N LEU A 73 -0.22 -17.76 -21.11
CA LEU A 73 -0.54 -16.35 -21.06
C LEU A 73 -1.00 -15.93 -22.45
N LYS A 74 -2.25 -15.47 -22.57
CA LYS A 74 -2.74 -14.94 -23.84
C LYS A 74 -1.92 -13.70 -24.18
N PRO A 75 -1.28 -13.64 -25.36
CA PRO A 75 -0.54 -12.45 -25.76
C PRO A 75 -1.51 -11.28 -25.76
N SER A 76 -1.24 -10.34 -24.88
CA SER A 76 -2.02 -9.13 -24.76
C SER A 76 -1.81 -8.26 -26.00
N THR A 77 -2.88 -7.62 -26.49
CA THR A 77 -2.85 -6.74 -27.67
C THR A 77 -2.22 -5.38 -27.35
N PHE A 78 -1.18 -5.34 -26.51
CA PHE A 78 -0.47 -4.10 -26.22
C PHE A 78 0.44 -3.73 -27.39
N ASP A 79 0.61 -2.42 -27.58
CA ASP A 79 1.57 -1.88 -28.54
C ASP A 79 2.96 -2.47 -28.26
N LEU A 80 3.63 -2.98 -29.29
CA LEU A 80 4.98 -3.56 -29.24
C LEU A 80 6.09 -2.57 -28.81
N LYS A 81 5.72 -1.38 -28.32
CA LYS A 81 6.67 -0.38 -27.83
C LYS A 81 7.11 -0.77 -26.42
N PRO A 82 8.43 -0.86 -26.17
CA PRO A 82 8.95 -1.05 -24.82
C PRO A 82 8.35 -0.04 -23.86
N SER A 83 7.75 -0.54 -22.79
CA SER A 83 7.12 0.25 -21.74
C SER A 83 7.65 -0.20 -20.38
N THR A 84 7.65 0.70 -19.42
CA THR A 84 8.09 0.40 -18.05
C THR A 84 6.99 -0.36 -17.30
N TYR A 85 7.39 -1.42 -16.59
CA TYR A 85 6.54 -2.23 -15.74
C TYR A 85 7.07 -2.25 -14.30
N TYR A 86 6.15 -2.15 -13.34
CA TYR A 86 6.42 -2.38 -11.93
C TYR A 86 6.21 -3.85 -11.59
N VAL A 87 7.19 -4.40 -10.90
CA VAL A 87 7.23 -5.81 -10.53
C VAL A 87 7.07 -5.93 -9.03
N PHE A 88 6.15 -6.80 -8.61
CA PHE A 88 5.94 -7.15 -7.22
C PHE A 88 6.02 -8.66 -7.05
N ARG A 89 6.49 -9.08 -5.87
CA ARG A 89 6.69 -10.49 -5.52
C ARG A 89 6.10 -10.77 -4.15
N LYS A 90 5.45 -11.93 -4.04
CA LYS A 90 5.09 -12.51 -2.74
C LYS A 90 6.14 -13.53 -2.33
N THR A 91 6.74 -13.36 -1.16
CA THR A 91 7.84 -14.24 -0.68
C THR A 91 7.42 -15.24 0.40
N SER A 92 6.28 -15.02 1.06
CA SER A 92 5.83 -15.84 2.20
C SER A 92 4.32 -16.07 2.24
N HIS A 93 3.89 -17.25 2.71
CA HIS A 93 2.50 -17.58 3.03
C HIS A 93 2.12 -17.20 4.47
N LYS A 94 3.09 -16.83 5.32
CA LYS A 94 2.78 -16.40 6.69
C LYS A 94 1.78 -15.25 6.62
N ARG A 95 0.76 -15.27 7.49
CA ARG A 95 -0.35 -14.30 7.52
C ARG A 95 0.19 -12.88 7.66
N SER A 96 0.48 -12.31 6.51
CA SER A 96 0.97 -10.97 6.28
C SER A 96 -0.25 -10.10 6.01
N MET A 97 -0.28 -8.90 6.58
CA MET A 97 -1.28 -7.90 6.23
C MET A 97 -1.07 -7.34 4.81
N THR A 98 0.03 -7.71 4.14
CA THR A 98 0.37 -7.32 2.77
C THR A 98 0.45 -8.54 1.85
N PHE A 99 0.09 -8.35 0.57
CA PHE A 99 0.01 -9.45 -0.38
C PHE A 99 1.32 -9.65 -1.17
N VAL A 100 1.85 -8.59 -1.78
CA VAL A 100 3.09 -8.58 -2.57
C VAL A 100 3.91 -7.33 -2.23
N ASP A 101 5.23 -7.45 -2.34
CA ASP A 101 6.18 -6.36 -2.13
C ASP A 101 6.76 -5.91 -3.47
N TYR A 102 6.92 -4.61 -3.66
CA TYR A 102 7.59 -4.03 -4.81
C TYR A 102 9.06 -4.44 -4.84
N VAL A 103 9.51 -4.97 -5.98
CA VAL A 103 10.88 -5.47 -6.16
C VAL A 103 11.68 -4.58 -7.10
N GLY A 104 11.03 -4.01 -8.11
CA GLY A 104 11.70 -3.12 -9.05
C GLY A 104 10.94 -2.85 -10.33
N GLU A 105 11.65 -2.24 -11.27
CA GLU A 105 11.17 -1.79 -12.57
C GLU A 105 11.89 -2.51 -13.71
N LEU A 106 11.14 -2.83 -14.77
CA LEU A 106 11.65 -3.47 -15.99
C LEU A 106 11.07 -2.79 -17.22
N GLU A 107 11.81 -2.81 -18.32
CA GLU A 107 11.28 -2.48 -19.64
C GLU A 107 10.98 -3.75 -20.41
N ALA A 108 9.79 -3.82 -21.00
CA ALA A 108 9.38 -4.94 -21.83
C ALA A 108 8.35 -4.49 -22.88
N PRO A 109 8.19 -5.22 -23.99
CA PRO A 109 7.14 -4.94 -24.97
C PRO A 109 5.76 -5.40 -24.49
N SER A 110 5.69 -6.34 -23.54
CA SER A 110 4.43 -6.91 -23.05
C SER A 110 4.51 -7.26 -21.55
N PRO A 111 3.37 -7.34 -20.84
CA PRO A 111 3.32 -7.83 -19.46
C PRO A 111 3.89 -9.24 -19.30
N GLU A 112 3.70 -10.11 -20.30
CA GLU A 112 4.18 -11.49 -20.29
C GLU A 112 5.71 -11.54 -20.40
N ASP A 113 6.30 -10.69 -21.25
CA ASP A 113 7.75 -10.61 -21.38
C ASP A 113 8.38 -9.92 -20.16
N ALA A 114 7.71 -8.92 -19.58
CA ALA A 114 8.11 -8.35 -18.29
C ALA A 114 8.11 -9.41 -17.18
N LEU A 115 7.14 -10.32 -17.16
CA LEU A 115 7.10 -11.42 -16.19
C LEU A 115 8.28 -12.39 -16.38
N LYS A 116 8.59 -12.79 -17.61
CA LYS A 116 9.76 -13.65 -17.89
C LYS A 116 11.06 -13.00 -17.43
N LEU A 117 11.26 -11.74 -17.81
CA LEU A 117 12.42 -10.94 -17.39
C LEU A 117 12.49 -10.77 -15.87
N ALA A 118 11.34 -10.59 -15.20
CA ALA A 118 11.29 -10.50 -13.74
C ALA A 118 11.76 -11.78 -13.05
N ILE A 119 11.31 -12.94 -13.54
CA ILE A 119 11.70 -14.25 -13.00
C ILE A 119 13.21 -14.48 -13.15
N GLU A 120 13.79 -14.06 -14.28
CA GLU A 120 15.22 -14.19 -14.54
C GLU A 120 16.07 -13.20 -13.73
N ARG A 121 15.59 -11.96 -13.57
CA ARG A 121 16.36 -10.87 -12.95
C ARG A 121 16.29 -10.84 -11.43
N PHE A 122 15.15 -11.17 -10.84
CA PHE A 122 14.89 -11.02 -9.40
C PHE A 122 14.90 -12.38 -8.68
N THR A 123 16.09 -12.95 -8.51
CA THR A 123 16.32 -14.30 -7.94
C THR A 123 16.79 -14.28 -6.47
N ASP A 124 16.82 -13.10 -5.85
CA ASP A 124 17.30 -12.85 -4.49
C ASP A 124 16.45 -13.50 -3.38
N ALA A 125 15.18 -13.80 -3.66
CA ALA A 125 14.28 -14.45 -2.70
C ALA A 125 13.23 -15.33 -3.43
N PRO A 126 12.64 -16.33 -2.75
CA PRO A 126 11.61 -17.17 -3.35
C PRO A 126 10.38 -16.34 -3.74
N ALA A 127 9.78 -16.68 -4.88
CA ALA A 127 8.52 -16.11 -5.34
C ALA A 127 7.40 -17.14 -5.29
N LEU A 128 6.36 -16.84 -4.51
CA LEU A 128 5.10 -17.59 -4.45
C LEU A 128 4.07 -17.04 -5.43
N ALA A 129 4.16 -15.75 -5.74
CA ALA A 129 3.39 -15.09 -6.77
C ALA A 129 4.14 -13.87 -7.30
N TRP A 130 3.90 -13.55 -8.56
CA TRP A 130 4.40 -12.38 -9.27
C TRP A 130 3.24 -11.52 -9.74
N TRP A 131 3.34 -10.22 -9.48
CA TRP A 131 2.48 -9.22 -10.10
C TRP A 131 3.31 -8.31 -10.99
N VAL A 132 2.82 -8.06 -12.19
CA VAL A 132 3.41 -7.14 -13.16
C VAL A 132 2.35 -6.10 -13.52
N VAL A 133 2.71 -4.82 -13.41
CA VAL A 133 1.79 -3.70 -13.60
C VAL A 133 2.41 -2.67 -14.55
N PRO A 134 1.73 -2.25 -15.63
CA PRO A 134 2.24 -1.17 -16.48
C PRO A 134 2.38 0.12 -15.66
N ALA A 135 3.55 0.76 -15.70
CA ALA A 135 3.80 2.00 -14.96
C ALA A 135 2.83 3.13 -15.39
N SER A 136 2.41 3.12 -16.67
CA SER A 136 1.42 4.06 -17.22
C SER A 136 0.02 3.93 -16.62
N SER A 137 -0.31 2.78 -16.01
CA SER A 137 -1.60 2.53 -15.37
C SER A 137 -1.58 2.83 -13.87
N VAL A 138 -0.43 3.19 -13.32
CA VAL A 138 -0.24 3.45 -11.89
C VAL A 138 -0.37 4.94 -11.60
N THR A 139 -1.31 5.31 -10.74
CA THR A 139 -1.42 6.68 -10.24
C THR A 139 -0.82 6.74 -8.85
N LYS A 140 0.08 7.71 -8.64
CA LYS A 140 0.84 7.89 -7.40
C LYS A 140 0.34 9.11 -6.65
N SER A 141 0.39 9.09 -5.32
CA SER A 141 0.35 10.30 -4.52
C SER A 141 1.51 11.20 -4.92
N GLU A 142 1.29 12.52 -4.95
CA GLU A 142 2.35 13.47 -5.23
C GLU A 142 3.41 13.45 -4.11
N ASP A 143 4.69 13.52 -4.48
CA ASP A 143 5.82 13.53 -3.54
C ASP A 143 6.12 14.94 -2.99
N SER A 144 5.19 15.89 -3.14
CA SER A 144 5.36 17.26 -2.64
C SER A 144 5.33 17.28 -1.11
N PRO A 145 6.18 18.11 -0.45
CA PRO A 145 6.16 18.25 1.01
C PRO A 145 4.77 18.58 1.58
N GLU A 146 3.98 19.36 0.83
CA GLU A 146 2.60 19.70 1.16
C GLU A 146 1.66 18.49 1.15
N THR A 147 1.74 17.64 0.12
CA THR A 147 0.93 16.41 0.07
C THR A 147 1.31 15.47 1.20
N VAL A 148 2.62 15.33 1.49
CA VAL A 148 3.08 14.49 2.60
C VAL A 148 2.60 15.01 3.95
N GLU A 149 2.70 16.32 4.19
CA GLU A 149 2.23 16.95 5.42
C GLU A 149 0.70 16.83 5.56
N SER A 150 -0.05 17.13 4.51
CA SER A 150 -1.52 17.12 4.53
C SER A 150 -2.10 15.70 4.63
N TRP A 151 -1.57 14.75 3.86
CA TRP A 151 -2.17 13.42 3.74
C TRP A 151 -1.65 12.43 4.78
N PHE A 152 -0.38 12.54 5.16
CA PHE A 152 0.30 11.51 5.94
C PHE A 152 0.73 11.98 7.34
N ALA A 153 1.01 13.27 7.57
CA ALA A 153 1.36 13.76 8.92
C ALA A 153 0.27 13.52 9.97
N PRO A 154 -1.05 13.64 9.68
CA PRO A 154 -2.08 13.36 10.67
C PRO A 154 -2.08 11.92 11.21
N ALA A 155 -1.42 10.97 10.54
CA ALA A 155 -1.26 9.61 11.03
C ALA A 155 -0.17 9.50 12.12
N LYS A 156 0.80 10.43 12.16
CA LYS A 156 1.88 10.46 13.15
C LYS A 156 1.38 10.94 14.52
N ASP A 157 0.59 12.01 14.53
CA ASP A 157 0.23 12.71 15.78
C ASP A 157 -1.13 12.34 16.36
N LYS A 158 -1.97 11.60 15.61
CA LYS A 158 -3.24 11.09 16.16
C LYS A 158 -2.98 10.01 17.21
N THR A 159 -2.76 10.47 18.44
CA THR A 159 -2.86 9.65 19.65
C THR A 159 -4.23 9.00 19.64
N TYR A 160 -4.26 7.66 19.58
CA TYR A 160 -5.52 6.95 19.69
C TYR A 160 -6.17 7.38 21.00
N LYS A 161 -7.47 7.67 20.93
CA LYS A 161 -8.37 7.76 22.09
C LYS A 161 -8.42 6.38 22.74
N GLN A 162 -7.32 5.95 23.36
CA GLN A 162 -7.31 4.77 24.19
C GLN A 162 -8.38 5.02 25.24
N GLN A 163 -9.28 4.07 25.42
CA GLN A 163 -10.28 4.14 26.50
C GLN A 163 -9.61 4.33 27.87
N SER A 164 -8.36 3.90 28.03
CA SER A 164 -7.50 4.13 29.20
C SER A 164 -6.98 5.56 29.36
N TYR A 165 -7.09 6.41 28.33
CA TYR A 165 -6.70 7.83 28.35
C TYR A 165 -7.84 8.75 28.81
N TYR A 166 -9.09 8.26 28.78
CA TYR A 166 -10.21 8.95 29.40
C TYR A 166 -10.30 8.54 30.87
N GLY A 167 -10.12 9.50 31.78
CA GLY A 167 -10.39 9.28 33.20
C GLY A 167 -11.84 8.82 33.38
N LEU A 168 -12.03 7.68 34.06
CA LEU A 168 -13.36 7.28 34.53
C LEU A 168 -13.83 8.31 35.55
N VAL A 169 -15.05 8.83 35.40
CA VAL A 169 -15.71 9.62 36.45
C VAL A 169 -15.94 8.67 37.63
N GLY A 170 -15.01 8.66 38.59
CA GLY A 170 -15.13 7.81 39.76
C GLY A 170 -13.83 7.45 40.50
N ALA A 171 -12.64 7.72 39.98
CA ALA A 171 -11.41 7.31 40.64
C ALA A 171 -10.36 8.42 40.72
N HIS A 172 -10.67 9.53 41.40
CA HIS A 172 -9.69 10.37 42.10
C HIS A 172 -10.40 11.42 42.98
N ALA A 173 -10.95 10.99 44.11
CA ALA A 173 -11.07 11.88 45.26
C ALA A 173 -9.78 11.74 46.07
N GLY A 174 -8.89 12.73 45.96
CA GLY A 174 -7.75 12.85 46.86
C GLY A 174 -6.40 12.90 46.16
N LYS A 175 -5.99 14.11 45.79
CA LYS A 175 -4.63 14.64 45.98
C LYS A 175 -4.57 16.11 45.52
N HIS A 176 -5.34 16.96 46.19
CA HIS A 176 -4.97 18.36 46.37
C HIS A 176 -4.73 18.58 47.85
N LYS A 177 -3.55 18.19 48.33
CA LYS A 177 -3.05 18.64 49.63
C LYS A 177 -2.48 20.04 49.39
N ARG A 178 -3.12 21.01 50.06
CA ARG A 178 -2.85 22.45 50.01
C ARG A 178 -1.39 22.73 50.37
N THR A 179 -0.70 23.51 49.55
CA THR A 179 0.43 24.34 49.99
C THR A 179 -0.16 25.61 50.59
N GLN A 180 -0.33 25.60 51.92
CA GLN A 180 -0.42 26.77 52.77
C GLN A 180 0.97 26.82 53.40
N GLY A 181 1.86 27.75 53.03
CA GLY A 181 1.70 29.18 53.24
C GLY A 181 2.21 29.46 54.66
N ASP A 182 3.51 29.27 54.87
CA ASP A 182 4.22 29.71 56.08
C ASP A 182 4.79 31.09 55.77
N ASP A 183 4.13 32.13 56.27
CA ASP A 183 4.73 33.43 56.56
C ASP A 183 4.29 33.83 57.99
N ASP A 184 5.30 34.19 58.79
CA ASP A 184 5.35 35.02 60.00
C ASP A 184 4.77 34.52 61.35
N GLU A 185 5.66 34.12 62.29
CA GLU A 185 6.15 34.96 63.43
C GLU A 185 7.34 34.31 64.16
#